data_AF-A0A6B3UH75-F1
#
_entry.id   AF-A0A6B3UH75-F1
#
_cell.length_a   1.000
_cell.length_b   1.000
_cell.length_c   1.000
_cell.angle_alpha   90.00
_cell.angle_beta   90.00
_cell.angle_gamma   90.00
#
_symmetry.space_group_name_H-M   'P 1'
#
loop_
_entity.id
_entity.type
_entity.pdbx_description
1 polymer ?
#
loop_
_entity_poly.entity_id
_entity_poly.type
_entity_poly.pdbx_seq_one_letter_code
_entity_poly.pdbx_strand_id
1 'polypeptide(L)'
;MEWSLHLDEGDGPVLMFATRNSGDIPLELTCREGGGEIEIATLAYDEDAGPGRLRLTFRSGPTSTAFAARVAVTEFEDEGEYPYAEARLSSREPLLRAFASTGRLSEEADRTYLRDATTASEREAIRRFFELCG
;
A
#
# COMPACT_ATOMS: atom_id res chain seq x y z
N MET A 1 6.79 -12.36 -1.02
CA MET A 1 6.74 -10.92 -0.73
C MET A 1 6.79 -10.73 0.77
N GLU A 2 7.31 -9.62 1.23
CA GLU A 2 7.38 -9.26 2.64
C GLU A 2 7.25 -7.75 2.79
N TRP A 3 6.96 -7.30 4.01
CA TRP A 3 7.02 -5.89 4.35
C TRP A 3 8.44 -5.41 4.65
N SER A 4 8.82 -4.27 4.07
CA SER A 4 10.08 -3.59 4.34
C SER A 4 9.89 -2.08 4.39
N LEU A 5 10.58 -1.43 5.33
CA LEU A 5 10.61 0.02 5.47
C LEU A 5 11.91 0.55 4.87
N HIS A 6 11.78 1.54 3.99
CA HIS A 6 12.86 2.27 3.35
C HIS A 6 12.79 3.73 3.79
N LEU A 7 13.96 4.29 4.07
CA LEU A 7 14.12 5.66 4.56
C LEU A 7 15.15 6.33 3.67
N ASP A 8 14.68 6.91 2.56
CA ASP A 8 15.53 7.63 1.63
C ASP A 8 15.60 9.13 1.99
N GLU A 9 16.77 9.73 1.79
CA GLU A 9 16.99 11.15 2.09
C GLU A 9 16.22 12.03 1.11
N GLY A 10 15.07 12.55 1.55
CA GLY A 10 14.30 13.58 0.84
C GLY A 10 12.86 13.19 0.48
N ASP A 11 12.56 11.90 0.38
CA ASP A 11 11.25 11.40 -0.08
C ASP A 11 10.33 10.95 1.06
N GLY A 12 10.85 10.88 2.29
CA GLY A 12 10.09 10.47 3.47
C GLY A 12 10.03 8.94 3.64
N PRO A 13 9.30 8.45 4.65
CA PRO A 13 9.18 7.02 4.89
C PRO A 13 8.41 6.32 3.77
N VAL A 14 8.94 5.17 3.32
CA VAL A 14 8.32 4.31 2.31
C VAL A 14 8.20 2.89 2.85
N LEU A 15 6.97 2.36 2.93
CA LEU A 15 6.70 0.99 3.37
C LEU A 15 6.18 0.17 2.18
N MET A 16 6.91 -0.89 1.83
CA MET A 16 6.64 -1.68 0.64
C MET A 16 6.34 -3.13 1.00
N PHE A 17 5.34 -3.70 0.33
CA PHE A 17 5.13 -5.15 0.29
C PHE A 17 5.60 -5.63 -1.07
N ALA A 18 6.79 -6.23 -1.13
CA ALA A 18 7.43 -6.60 -2.40
C ALA A 18 8.19 -7.92 -2.30
N THR A 19 8.50 -8.53 -3.43
CA THR A 19 9.50 -9.60 -3.50
C THR A 19 10.90 -8.99 -3.46
N ARG A 20 11.78 -9.55 -2.63
CA ARG A 20 13.19 -9.13 -2.60
C ARG A 20 13.75 -9.25 -4.03
N ASN A 21 14.26 -8.13 -4.55
CA ASN A 21 15.03 -8.02 -5.79
C ASN A 21 14.28 -8.19 -7.13
N SER A 22 12.94 -8.13 -7.18
CA SER A 22 12.22 -8.29 -8.45
C SER A 22 11.62 -7.01 -9.02
N GLY A 23 11.73 -5.86 -8.35
CA GLY A 23 11.05 -4.61 -8.77
C GLY A 23 9.51 -4.66 -8.70
N ASP A 24 8.93 -5.85 -8.52
CA ASP A 24 7.51 -6.07 -8.35
C ASP A 24 7.05 -5.56 -6.98
N ILE A 25 6.41 -4.39 -7.01
CA ILE A 25 5.89 -3.65 -5.84
C ILE A 25 4.37 -3.68 -5.91
N PRO A 26 3.72 -4.74 -5.44
CA PRO A 26 2.26 -4.85 -5.46
C PRO A 26 1.57 -3.87 -4.52
N LEU A 27 2.27 -3.33 -3.51
CA LEU A 27 1.72 -2.33 -2.61
C LEU A 27 2.83 -1.48 -1.97
N GLU A 28 2.66 -0.18 -2.04
CA GLU A 28 3.51 0.83 -1.43
C GLU A 28 2.67 1.80 -0.61
N LEU A 29 3.18 2.18 0.57
CA LEU A 29 2.65 3.25 1.39
C LEU A 29 3.75 4.29 1.58
N THR A 30 3.44 5.55 1.32
CA THR A 30 4.37 6.68 1.53
C THR A 30 3.71 7.76 2.37
N CYS A 31 4.54 8.57 3.02
CA CYS A 31 4.06 9.73 3.76
C CYS A 31 5.15 10.79 3.86
N ARG A 32 4.74 12.01 4.20
CA ARG A 32 5.66 12.99 4.79
C ARG A 32 5.71 12.75 6.29
N GLU A 33 6.90 12.83 6.89
CA GLU A 33 7.05 12.71 8.33
C GLU A 33 6.17 13.74 9.07
N GLY A 34 5.37 13.29 10.03
CA GLY A 34 4.40 14.12 10.76
C GLY A 34 3.28 14.74 9.90
N GLY A 35 3.13 14.29 8.65
CA GLY A 35 2.19 14.88 7.69
C GLY A 35 0.73 14.47 7.90
N GLY A 36 0.47 13.38 8.62
CA GLY A 36 -0.88 12.90 8.93
C GLY A 36 -1.69 12.35 7.75
N GLU A 37 -1.06 12.25 6.58
CA GLU A 37 -1.61 11.70 5.34
C GLU A 37 -0.66 10.62 4.83
N ILE A 38 -1.24 9.49 4.40
CA ILE A 38 -0.53 8.35 3.82
C ILE A 38 -1.07 8.15 2.42
N GLU A 39 -0.17 8.14 1.46
CA GLU A 39 -0.46 7.74 0.08
C GLU A 39 -0.29 6.22 -0.03
N ILE A 40 -1.19 5.60 -0.76
CA ILE A 40 -1.22 4.16 -1.03
C ILE A 40 -1.15 4.01 -2.55
N ALA A 41 -0.15 3.28 -3.04
CA ALA A 41 -0.04 2.87 -4.44
C ALA A 41 -0.07 1.34 -4.52
N THR A 42 -0.92 0.78 -5.39
CA THR A 42 -1.05 -0.68 -5.57
C THR A 42 -1.37 -1.01 -7.02
N LEU A 43 -1.12 -2.24 -7.45
CA LEU A 43 -1.54 -2.69 -8.78
C LEU A 43 -3.07 -2.63 -8.90
N ALA A 44 -3.59 -2.10 -10.00
CA ALA A 44 -5.00 -2.21 -10.32
C ALA A 44 -5.28 -3.59 -10.90
N TYR A 45 -5.85 -4.50 -10.11
CA TYR A 45 -6.14 -5.89 -10.50
C TYR A 45 -7.33 -6.05 -11.46
N ASP A 46 -7.91 -4.96 -11.95
CA ASP A 46 -8.98 -4.98 -12.93
C ASP A 46 -8.35 -4.81 -14.33
N GLU A 47 -8.37 -5.88 -15.13
CA GLU A 47 -7.74 -5.91 -16.48
C GLU A 47 -8.38 -4.90 -17.45
N ASP A 48 -9.60 -4.43 -17.16
CA ASP A 48 -10.29 -3.38 -17.90
C ASP A 48 -10.08 -1.98 -17.28
N ALA A 49 -9.25 -1.85 -16.23
CA ALA A 49 -8.95 -0.58 -15.59
C ALA A 49 -8.08 0.31 -16.48
N GLY A 50 -8.74 1.04 -17.38
CA GLY A 50 -8.15 2.20 -18.03
C GLY A 50 -7.90 3.38 -17.07
N PRO A 51 -7.24 4.44 -17.56
CA PRO A 51 -7.03 5.66 -16.78
C PRO A 51 -8.37 6.22 -16.26
N GLY A 52 -8.47 6.45 -14.96
CA GLY A 52 -9.75 6.78 -14.35
C GLY A 52 -9.79 6.71 -12.84
N ARG A 53 -10.96 6.35 -12.30
CA ARG A 53 -11.17 6.13 -10.87
C ARG A 53 -11.63 4.71 -10.64
N LEU A 54 -11.02 4.03 -9.67
CA LEU A 54 -11.55 2.78 -9.14
C LEU A 54 -11.87 2.89 -7.66
N ARG A 55 -12.56 1.88 -7.14
CA ARG A 55 -12.82 1.74 -5.72
C ARG A 55 -11.97 0.61 -5.17
N LEU A 56 -10.97 0.96 -4.37
CA LEU A 56 -10.17 -0.01 -3.62
C LEU A 56 -10.88 -0.37 -2.33
N THR A 57 -10.89 -1.65 -1.97
CA THR A 57 -11.42 -2.13 -0.69
C THR A 57 -10.32 -2.88 0.04
N PHE A 58 -9.96 -2.37 1.23
CA PHE A 58 -8.95 -2.99 2.08
C PHE A 58 -9.57 -3.42 3.41
N ARG A 59 -8.97 -4.44 4.00
CA ARG A 59 -9.36 -4.99 5.30
C ARG A 59 -8.14 -5.25 6.17
N SER A 60 -8.30 -5.00 7.47
CA SER A 60 -7.39 -5.40 8.54
C SER A 60 -8.21 -5.95 9.71
N GLY A 61 -8.23 -7.28 9.85
CA GLY A 61 -9.09 -7.95 10.83
C GLY A 61 -10.58 -7.65 10.61
N PRO A 62 -11.32 -7.13 11.62
CA PRO A 62 -12.73 -6.77 11.46
C PRO A 62 -12.94 -5.42 10.77
N THR A 63 -11.89 -4.62 10.59
CA THR A 63 -11.98 -3.29 10.00
C THR A 63 -11.83 -3.37 8.49
N SER A 64 -12.81 -2.88 7.76
CA SER A 64 -12.77 -2.75 6.30
C SER A 64 -13.09 -1.31 5.91
N THR A 65 -12.42 -0.81 4.87
CA THR A 65 -12.68 0.52 4.32
C THR A 65 -12.51 0.45 2.82
N ALA A 66 -13.43 1.10 2.13
CA ALA A 66 -13.34 1.29 0.69
C ALA A 66 -13.18 2.77 0.37
N PHE A 67 -12.26 3.07 -0.55
CA PHE A 67 -11.89 4.43 -0.91
C PHE A 67 -11.73 4.56 -2.42
N ALA A 68 -11.91 5.78 -2.92
CA ALA A 68 -11.69 6.08 -4.33
C ALA A 68 -10.19 6.22 -4.58
N ALA A 69 -9.69 5.51 -5.58
CA ALA A 69 -8.32 5.60 -6.07
C ALA A 69 -8.32 6.14 -7.50
N ARG A 70 -7.23 6.80 -7.88
CA ARG A 70 -6.96 7.20 -9.26
C ARG A 70 -6.10 6.14 -9.93
N VAL A 71 -6.45 5.76 -11.14
CA VAL A 71 -5.63 4.86 -11.95
C VAL A 71 -4.73 5.70 -12.84
N ALA A 72 -3.42 5.47 -12.72
CA ALA A 72 -2.43 5.89 -13.69
C ALA A 72 -1.90 4.65 -14.42
N VAL A 73 -1.71 4.75 -15.73
CA VAL A 73 -1.08 3.69 -16.51
C VAL A 73 0.37 4.08 -16.71
N THR A 74 1.29 3.26 -16.20
CA THR A 74 2.71 3.42 -16.46
C THR A 74 3.11 2.44 -17.55
N GLU A 75 3.68 2.96 -18.62
CA GLU A 75 4.21 2.16 -19.72
C GLU A 75 5.68 1.84 -19.44
N PHE A 76 6.00 0.55 -19.36
CA PHE A 76 7.38 0.08 -19.26
C PHE A 76 7.77 -0.50 -20.62
N GLU A 77 8.86 0.02 -21.23
CA GLU A 77 9.27 -0.27 -22.62
C GLU A 77 9.33 -1.76 -22.96
N ASP A 78 9.65 -2.64 -22.00
CA ASP A 78 9.82 -4.08 -22.20
C ASP A 78 8.79 -4.97 -21.47
N GLU A 79 7.95 -4.39 -20.60
CA GLU A 79 7.05 -5.16 -19.73
C GLU A 79 5.57 -4.87 -19.99
N GLY A 80 5.26 -3.81 -20.75
CA GLY A 80 3.90 -3.41 -21.10
C GLY A 80 3.33 -2.37 -20.14
N GLU A 81 2.02 -2.12 -20.28
CA GLU A 81 1.27 -1.18 -19.45
C GLU A 81 0.86 -1.85 -18.14
N TYR A 82 1.27 -1.27 -17.01
CA TYR A 82 0.81 -1.69 -15.68
C TYR A 82 -0.01 -0.56 -15.05
N PRO A 83 -1.33 -0.76 -14.85
CA PRO A 83 -2.15 0.23 -14.18
C PRO A 83 -1.87 0.21 -12.67
N TYR A 84 -1.48 1.35 -12.12
CA TYR A 84 -1.34 1.58 -10.69
C TYR A 84 -2.49 2.44 -10.16
N ALA A 85 -2.96 2.05 -8.99
CA ALA A 85 -4.04 2.69 -8.27
C ALA A 85 -3.47 3.47 -7.08
N GLU A 86 -3.72 4.78 -7.06
CA GLU A 86 -3.26 5.69 -6.01
C GLU A 86 -4.41 6.25 -5.20
N ALA A 87 -4.29 6.22 -3.88
CA ALA A 87 -5.23 6.85 -2.96
C ALA A 87 -4.50 7.54 -1.81
N ARG A 88 -5.13 8.59 -1.26
CA ARG A 88 -4.65 9.26 -0.05
C ARG A 88 -5.63 9.08 1.08
N LEU A 89 -5.11 8.63 2.21
CA LEU A 89 -5.87 8.37 3.43
C LEU A 89 -5.25 9.14 4.59
N SER A 90 -6.08 9.56 5.55
CA SER A 90 -5.54 10.07 6.80
C SER A 90 -4.81 8.96 7.55
N SER A 91 -3.68 9.26 8.19
CA SER A 91 -3.01 8.34 9.12
C SER A 91 -3.92 7.90 10.29
N ARG A 92 -5.00 8.66 10.53
CA ARG A 92 -6.04 8.36 11.51
C ARG A 92 -7.17 7.49 10.96
N GLU A 93 -7.09 7.00 9.74
CA GLU A 93 -8.07 6.05 9.21
C GLU A 93 -8.11 4.78 10.07
N PRO A 94 -9.30 4.28 10.46
CA PRO A 94 -9.42 3.07 11.28
C PRO A 94 -8.71 1.86 10.67
N LEU A 95 -8.79 1.69 9.35
CA LEU A 95 -8.10 0.64 8.61
C LEU A 95 -6.58 0.70 8.83
N LEU A 96 -5.99 1.89 8.68
CA LEU A 96 -4.55 2.09 8.82
C LEU A 96 -4.09 1.87 10.27
N ARG A 97 -4.87 2.29 11.26
CA ARG A 97 -4.59 1.98 12.68
C ARG A 97 -4.70 0.48 12.99
N ALA A 98 -5.66 -0.21 12.40
CA ALA A 98 -5.79 -1.66 12.54
C ALA A 98 -4.61 -2.39 11.89
N PHE A 99 -4.17 -1.93 10.71
CA PHE A 99 -2.99 -2.47 10.06
C PHE A 99 -1.72 -2.22 10.88
N ALA A 100 -1.50 -0.98 11.35
CA ALA A 100 -0.36 -0.62 12.21
C ALA A 100 -0.27 -1.50 13.47
N SER A 101 -1.40 -1.87 14.07
CA SER A 101 -1.44 -2.64 15.31
C SER A 101 -1.39 -4.15 15.11
N THR A 102 -1.88 -4.66 13.98
CA THR A 102 -1.98 -6.11 13.75
C THR A 102 -0.96 -6.65 12.74
N GLY A 103 -0.40 -5.78 11.90
CA GLY A 103 0.41 -6.16 10.75
C GLY A 103 -0.37 -6.93 9.68
N ARG A 104 -1.71 -6.94 9.73
CA ARG A 104 -2.56 -7.66 8.78
C ARG A 104 -3.22 -6.72 7.80
N LEU A 105 -3.13 -7.04 6.52
CA LEU A 105 -3.74 -6.26 5.46
C LEU A 105 -4.14 -7.17 4.32
N SER A 106 -5.35 -6.98 3.81
CA SER A 106 -5.79 -7.63 2.59
C SER A 106 -6.53 -6.65 1.70
N GLU A 107 -6.39 -6.84 0.40
CA GLU A 107 -7.20 -6.15 -0.60
C GLU A 107 -8.26 -7.10 -1.16
N GLU A 108 -9.48 -6.58 -1.30
CA GLU A 108 -10.63 -7.27 -1.84
C GLU A 108 -10.88 -6.76 -3.28
N ALA A 109 -10.59 -7.61 -4.26
CA ALA A 109 -10.87 -7.37 -5.68
C ALA A 109 -11.57 -8.61 -6.28
N ASP A 110 -11.13 -9.09 -7.45
CA ASP A 110 -11.56 -10.36 -8.06
C ASP A 110 -11.33 -11.56 -7.13
N ARG A 111 -10.24 -11.48 -6.35
CA ARG A 111 -9.89 -12.37 -5.25
C ARG A 111 -9.38 -11.55 -4.06
N THR A 112 -9.14 -12.24 -2.95
CA THR A 112 -8.49 -11.62 -1.78
C THR A 112 -6.97 -11.74 -1.89
N TYR A 113 -6.29 -10.60 -1.88
CA TYR A 113 -4.83 -10.51 -1.87
C TYR A 113 -4.36 -10.32 -0.42
N LEU A 114 -3.81 -11.37 0.18
CA LEU A 114 -3.30 -11.35 1.56
C LEU A 114 -1.88 -10.76 1.60
N ARG A 115 -1.67 -9.78 2.48
CA ARG A 115 -0.39 -9.08 2.69
C ARG A 115 -0.09 -8.99 4.19
N ASP A 116 -0.27 -10.10 4.89
CA ASP A 116 -0.03 -10.17 6.33
C ASP A 116 1.47 -10.23 6.63
N ALA A 117 1.92 -9.46 7.63
CA ALA A 117 3.27 -9.53 8.17
C ALA A 117 3.49 -10.87 8.88
N THR A 118 4.39 -11.69 8.33
CA THR A 118 4.63 -13.05 8.83
C THR A 118 5.70 -13.10 9.91
N THR A 119 6.63 -12.15 9.90
CA THR A 119 7.78 -12.08 10.81
C THR A 119 7.69 -10.90 11.80
N ALA A 120 8.52 -10.95 12.86
CA ALA A 120 8.62 -9.86 13.81
C ALA A 120 9.22 -8.59 13.18
N SER A 121 10.19 -8.75 12.27
CA SER A 121 10.83 -7.64 11.57
C SER A 121 9.85 -6.90 10.64
N GLU A 122 8.98 -7.62 9.94
CA GLU A 122 7.91 -7.01 9.12
C GLU A 122 6.95 -6.19 9.98
N ARG A 123 6.53 -6.72 11.13
CA ARG A 123 5.65 -6.00 12.07
C ARG A 123 6.32 -4.75 12.64
N GLU A 124 7.62 -4.82 12.92
CA GLU A 124 8.40 -3.67 13.37
C GLU A 124 8.53 -2.60 12.29
N ALA A 125 8.77 -2.99 11.03
CA ALA A 125 8.81 -2.06 9.89
C ALA A 125 7.47 -1.31 9.73
N ILE A 126 6.35 -2.04 9.79
CA ILE A 126 5.01 -1.46 9.73
C ILE A 126 4.80 -0.48 10.88
N ARG A 127 5.07 -0.89 12.13
CA ARG A 127 4.91 -0.03 13.31
C ARG A 127 5.74 1.25 13.15
N ARG A 128 7.00 1.11 12.75
CA ARG A 128 7.93 2.23 12.61
C ARG A 128 7.48 3.22 11.54
N PHE A 129 6.95 2.73 10.41
CA PHE A 129 6.37 3.58 9.37
C PHE A 129 5.25 4.47 9.93
N PHE A 130 4.27 3.88 10.62
CA PHE A 130 3.13 4.64 11.16
C PHE A 130 3.52 5.61 12.29
N GLU A 131 4.61 5.35 13.02
CA GLU A 131 5.18 6.31 13.98
C GLU A 131 5.80 7.53 13.31
N LEU A 132 6.42 7.36 12.15
CA LEU A 132 7.03 8.45 11.40
C LEU A 132 5.97 9.31 10.67
N CYS A 133 4.91 8.68 10.18
CA CYS A 133 3.82 9.36 9.45
C CYS A 133 2.78 10.07 10.36
N GLY A 134 2.77 9.74 11.65
CA GLY A 134 1.74 10.11 12.63
C GLY A 134 1.79 11.52 13.16
#